data_AF-A0A2H6MWW5-F1
#
_entry.id   AF-A0A2H6MWW5-F1
#
_cell.length_a   1.000
_cell.length_b   1.000
_cell.length_c   1.000
_cell.angle_alpha   90.00
_cell.angle_beta   90.00
_cell.angle_gamma   90.00
#
_symmetry.space_group_name_H-M   'P 1'
#
loop_
_entity.id
_entity.type
_entity.pdbx_description
1 polymer ?
#
loop_
_entity_poly.entity_id
_entity_poly.type
_entity_poly.pdbx_seq_one_letter_code
_entity_poly.pdbx_strand_id
1 'polypeptide(L)'
;MALFDSLTGQPHQEDILLFAVPVCAPYTAMAGYKYKVKLTPGTQKKGKAAKTALHNFMQSRESTTREKDLFRSVKDTDLSRNIPGKVKVSAPNLQHLRKK
;
A
#
# COMPACT_ATOMS: atom_id res chain seq x y z
N MET A 1 16.81 -16.68 -10.53
CA MET A 1 15.44 -16.96 -10.04
C MET A 1 15.25 -16.56 -8.57
N ALA A 2 16.24 -16.79 -7.68
CA ALA A 2 16.15 -16.52 -6.24
C ALA A 2 15.57 -15.16 -5.78
N LEU A 3 15.76 -14.05 -6.52
CA LEU A 3 15.19 -12.76 -6.12
C LEU A 3 13.66 -12.73 -6.22
N PHE A 4 13.09 -13.30 -7.29
CA PHE A 4 11.63 -13.29 -7.47
C PHE A 4 10.93 -14.12 -6.40
N ASP A 5 11.55 -15.22 -5.99
CA ASP A 5 11.03 -16.10 -4.93
C ASP A 5 11.03 -15.43 -3.55
N SER A 6 11.84 -14.37 -3.37
CA SER A 6 11.87 -13.56 -2.14
C SER A 6 10.79 -12.47 -2.09
N LEU A 7 10.06 -12.26 -3.19
CA LEU A 7 9.00 -11.26 -3.27
C LEU A 7 7.64 -11.92 -3.03
N THR A 8 6.92 -11.46 -2.01
CA THR A 8 5.55 -11.91 -1.74
C THR A 8 4.66 -10.74 -1.35
N GLY A 9 3.39 -10.78 -1.80
CA GLY A 9 2.33 -9.90 -1.32
C GLY A 9 1.52 -10.49 -0.16
N GLN A 10 1.83 -11.74 0.23
CA GLN A 10 1.15 -12.52 1.25
C GLN A 10 2.20 -13.25 2.10
N PRO A 11 2.99 -12.51 2.90
CA PRO A 11 3.94 -13.14 3.81
C PRO A 11 3.19 -13.96 4.87
N HIS A 12 3.77 -15.09 5.25
CA HIS A 12 3.36 -15.90 6.39
C HIS A 12 3.77 -15.23 7.71
N GLN A 13 3.23 -15.72 8.82
CA GLN A 13 3.48 -15.11 10.14
C GLN A 13 4.93 -15.31 10.61
N GLU A 14 5.53 -16.42 10.19
CA GLU A 14 6.92 -16.81 10.45
C GLU A 14 7.94 -16.14 9.51
N ASP A 15 7.49 -15.43 8.48
CA ASP A 15 8.39 -14.78 7.52
C ASP A 15 9.10 -13.55 8.12
N ILE A 16 10.37 -13.37 7.76
CA ILE A 16 11.14 -12.19 8.13
C ILE A 16 10.99 -11.12 7.04
N LEU A 17 10.25 -10.06 7.35
CA LEU A 17 10.06 -8.94 6.43
C LEU A 17 11.32 -8.07 6.37
N LEU A 18 11.96 -8.01 5.20
CA LEU A 18 13.18 -7.23 4.98
C LEU A 18 12.88 -5.81 4.48
N PHE A 19 11.98 -5.66 3.51
CA PHE A 19 11.66 -4.40 2.83
C PHE A 19 10.18 -4.31 2.49
N ALA A 20 9.68 -3.09 2.30
CA ALA A 20 8.38 -2.84 1.67
C ALA A 20 8.60 -2.28 0.26
N VAL A 21 7.90 -2.83 -0.72
CA VAL A 21 8.00 -2.40 -2.13
C VAL A 21 6.64 -1.89 -2.60
N PRO A 22 6.51 -0.61 -3.00
CA PRO A 22 5.28 -0.11 -3.57
C PRO A 22 5.05 -0.67 -4.97
N VAL A 23 3.86 -1.22 -5.22
CA VAL A 23 3.49 -1.81 -6.51
C VAL A 23 2.20 -1.18 -7.04
N CYS A 24 2.08 -1.12 -8.37
CA CYS A 24 0.86 -0.74 -9.07
C CYS A 24 0.51 -1.87 -10.04
N ALA A 25 -0.67 -2.46 -9.88
CA ALA A 25 -1.13 -3.60 -10.67
C ALA A 25 -2.66 -3.59 -10.80
N PRO A 26 -3.24 -4.38 -11.73
CA PRO A 26 -4.68 -4.62 -11.74
C PRO A 26 -5.17 -5.11 -10.37
N TYR A 27 -6.31 -4.58 -9.91
CA TYR A 27 -6.82 -4.88 -8.56
C TYR A 27 -7.09 -6.37 -8.34
N THR A 28 -7.47 -7.08 -9.41
CA THR A 28 -7.69 -8.53 -9.42
C THR A 28 -6.41 -9.33 -9.17
N ALA A 29 -5.26 -8.89 -9.70
CA ALA A 29 -3.98 -9.53 -9.46
C ALA A 29 -3.51 -9.40 -8.00
N MET A 30 -4.03 -8.41 -7.29
CA MET A 30 -3.75 -8.17 -5.86
C MET A 30 -4.84 -8.74 -4.95
N ALA A 31 -5.64 -9.72 -5.39
CA ALA A 31 -6.75 -10.28 -4.62
C ALA A 31 -6.35 -10.68 -3.19
N GLY A 32 -5.17 -11.29 -3.02
CA GLY A 32 -4.64 -11.75 -1.75
C GLY A 32 -3.91 -10.69 -0.89
N TYR A 33 -3.65 -9.50 -1.43
CA TYR A 33 -2.82 -8.51 -0.74
C TYR A 33 -3.57 -7.86 0.42
N LYS A 34 -2.97 -7.91 1.61
CA LYS A 34 -3.46 -7.26 2.83
C LYS A 34 -3.49 -5.73 2.69
N TYR A 35 -2.41 -5.15 2.16
CA TYR A 35 -2.27 -3.69 1.99
C TYR A 35 -2.49 -3.27 0.54
N LYS A 36 -3.74 -2.96 0.20
CA LYS A 36 -4.10 -2.49 -1.13
C LYS A 36 -5.19 -1.42 -1.10
N VAL A 37 -5.14 -0.55 -2.10
CA VAL A 37 -6.20 0.43 -2.39
C VAL A 37 -6.53 0.40 -3.87
N LYS A 38 -7.78 0.69 -4.20
CA LYS A 38 -8.22 0.93 -5.57
C LYS A 38 -7.97 2.39 -5.90
N LEU A 39 -7.22 2.63 -6.98
CA LEU A 39 -7.03 3.94 -7.56
C LEU A 39 -7.97 4.08 -8.76
N THR A 40 -8.75 5.15 -8.77
CA THR A 40 -9.60 5.53 -9.93
C THR A 40 -9.22 6.93 -10.37
N PRO A 41 -9.53 7.35 -11.61
CA PRO A 41 -9.41 8.75 -12.00
C PRO A 41 -10.09 9.68 -10.98
N GLY A 42 -9.45 10.81 -10.68
CA GLY A 42 -9.93 11.75 -9.67
C GLY A 42 -9.11 13.03 -9.62
N THR A 43 -9.18 13.76 -8.50
CA THR A 43 -8.57 15.09 -8.37
C THR A 43 -7.30 15.13 -7.52
N GLN A 44 -6.99 14.07 -6.75
CA GLN A 44 -5.85 14.09 -5.83
C GLN A 44 -4.55 13.85 -6.59
N LYS A 45 -3.51 14.64 -6.27
CA LYS A 45 -2.15 14.42 -6.78
C LYS A 45 -1.61 13.07 -6.30
N LYS A 46 -0.86 12.37 -7.15
CA LYS A 46 -0.27 11.05 -6.87
C LYS A 46 0.46 10.94 -5.53
N GLY A 47 1.26 11.94 -5.15
CA GLY A 47 1.97 11.95 -3.86
C GLY A 47 1.01 11.99 -2.66
N LYS A 48 -0.04 12.80 -2.74
CA LYS A 48 -1.06 12.87 -1.67
C LYS A 48 -1.84 11.57 -1.58
N ALA A 49 -2.25 11.01 -2.72
CA ALA A 49 -2.93 9.73 -2.78
C ALA A 49 -2.09 8.59 -2.16
N ALA A 50 -0.80 8.50 -2.50
CA ALA A 50 0.11 7.50 -1.94
C ALA A 50 0.24 7.63 -0.42
N LYS A 51 0.46 8.85 0.09
CA LYS A 51 0.54 9.12 1.54
C LYS A 51 -0.76 8.79 2.25
N THR A 52 -1.91 9.10 1.67
CA THR A 52 -3.20 8.73 2.22
C THR A 52 -3.33 7.20 2.30
N ALA A 53 -2.98 6.46 1.25
CA ALA A 53 -3.01 5.00 1.29
C ALA A 53 -2.10 4.42 2.38
N LEU A 54 -0.85 4.87 2.44
CA LEU A 54 0.12 4.42 3.46
C LEU A 54 -0.35 4.72 4.88
N HIS A 55 -0.93 5.90 5.11
CA HIS A 55 -1.48 6.27 6.40
C HIS A 55 -2.61 5.33 6.85
N ASN A 56 -3.49 4.94 5.93
CA ASN A 56 -4.54 3.96 6.23
C ASN A 56 -3.92 2.59 6.59
N PHE A 57 -2.88 2.16 5.90
CA PHE A 57 -2.17 0.92 6.22
C PHE A 57 -1.54 0.99 7.62
N MET A 58 -0.92 2.10 8.00
CA MET A 58 -0.36 2.28 9.34
C MET A 58 -1.43 2.31 10.45
N GLN A 59 -2.66 2.75 10.14
CA GLN A 59 -3.76 2.80 11.11
C GLN A 59 -4.51 1.49 11.25
N SER A 60 -4.31 0.53 10.35
CA SER A 60 -4.93 -0.79 10.48
C SER A 60 -4.48 -1.48 11.77
N ARG A 61 -5.44 -2.07 12.48
CA ARG A 61 -5.19 -2.85 13.71
C ARG A 61 -4.38 -4.11 13.43
N GLU A 62 -4.48 -4.62 12.21
CA GLU A 62 -3.76 -5.81 11.77
C GLU A 62 -2.30 -5.51 11.40
N SER A 63 -1.91 -4.23 11.35
CA SER A 63 -0.53 -3.85 11.04
C SER A 63 0.38 -4.02 12.24
N THR A 64 1.33 -4.93 12.11
CA THR A 64 2.42 -5.16 13.05
C THR A 64 3.37 -3.95 13.11
N THR A 65 4.17 -3.87 14.17
CA THR A 65 5.22 -2.86 14.31
C THR A 65 6.21 -2.94 13.15
N ARG A 66 6.62 -4.16 12.77
CA ARG A 66 7.58 -4.37 11.69
C ARG A 66 7.07 -3.85 10.35
N GLU A 67 5.82 -4.15 9.99
CA GLU A 67 5.22 -3.64 8.75
C GLU A 67 5.18 -2.10 8.74
N LYS A 68 4.83 -1.47 9.87
CA LYS A 68 4.79 0.00 9.99
C LYS A 68 6.18 0.63 9.83
N ASP A 69 7.22 0.01 10.36
CA ASP A 69 8.58 0.51 10.21
C ASP A 69 9.05 0.40 8.75
N LEU A 70 8.72 -0.70 8.08
CA LEU A 70 9.00 -0.86 6.65
C LEU A 70 8.20 0.10 5.78
N PHE A 71 6.95 0.42 6.14
CA PHE A 71 6.18 1.45 5.44
C PHE A 71 6.85 2.82 5.50
N ARG A 72 7.41 3.20 6.65
CA ARG A 72 8.09 4.49 6.85
C ARG A 72 9.45 4.56 6.16
N SER A 73 10.09 3.43 5.90
CA SER A 73 11.40 3.41 5.23
C SER A 73 11.29 3.64 3.71
N VAL A 74 10.10 3.49 3.12
CA VAL A 74 9.88 3.76 1.69
C VAL A 74 9.84 5.26 1.42
N LYS A 75 10.65 5.72 0.47
CA LYS A 75 10.69 7.14 0.07
C LYS A 75 9.39 7.58 -0.60
N ASP A 76 8.96 8.81 -0.33
CA ASP A 76 7.77 9.42 -0.95
C ASP A 76 7.79 9.39 -2.49
N THR A 77 8.97 9.55 -3.07
CA THR A 77 9.19 9.49 -4.52
C THR A 77 8.87 8.11 -5.08
N ASP A 78 9.19 7.05 -4.34
CA ASP A 78 9.02 5.67 -4.79
C ASP A 78 7.56 5.22 -4.61
N LEU A 79 6.91 5.66 -3.53
CA LEU A 79 5.49 5.42 -3.26
C LEU A 79 4.56 5.93 -4.38
N SER A 80 4.92 7.04 -5.02
CA SER A 80 4.04 7.72 -5.98
C SER A 80 4.51 7.63 -7.44
N ARG A 81 5.69 7.06 -7.70
CA ARG A 81 6.31 6.99 -9.03
C ARG A 81 5.38 6.37 -10.08
N ASN A 82 4.73 5.27 -9.72
CA ASN A 82 3.93 4.44 -10.63
C ASN A 82 2.42 4.75 -10.60
N ILE A 83 1.98 5.74 -9.82
CA ILE A 83 0.57 6.13 -9.75
C ILE A 83 0.22 7.02 -10.97
N PRO A 84 -0.84 6.70 -11.72
CA PRO A 84 -1.22 7.46 -12.91
C PRO A 84 -1.86 8.80 -12.55
N GLY A 85 -1.34 9.91 -13.07
CA GLY A 85 -2.02 11.22 -13.06
C GLY A 85 -2.64 11.67 -11.73
N LYS A 86 -3.86 12.22 -11.82
CA LYS A 86 -4.69 12.57 -10.64
C LYS A 86 -5.68 11.44 -10.36
N VAL A 87 -5.74 11.01 -9.12
CA VAL A 87 -6.52 9.84 -8.70
C VAL A 87 -7.42 10.12 -7.51
N LYS A 88 -8.34 9.21 -7.26
CA LYS A 88 -9.06 9.04 -6.01
C LYS A 88 -8.67 7.70 -5.41
N VAL A 89 -8.43 7.69 -4.11
CA VAL A 89 -8.14 6.48 -3.34
C VAL A 89 -9.43 5.92 -2.77
N SER A 90 -9.66 4.62 -2.93
CA SER A 90 -10.75 3.87 -2.32
C SER A 90 -10.19 2.60 -1.68
N ALA A 91 -10.56 2.31 -0.45
CA ALA A 91 -10.26 1.04 0.21
C ALA A 91 -11.55 0.49 0.82
N PRO A 92 -11.68 -0.84 1.01
CA PRO A 92 -12.84 -1.44 1.68
C PRO A 92 -13.19 -0.76 3.01
N ASN A 93 -12.18 -0.23 3.71
CA ASN A 93 -12.33 0.39 5.04
C ASN A 93 -12.13 1.93 5.04
N LEU A 94 -12.00 2.59 3.88
CA LEU A 94 -11.65 4.03 3.81
C LEU A 94 -12.82 4.96 4.18
N GLN A 95 -14.06 4.49 4.05
CA GLN A 95 -15.25 5.34 4.21
C GLN A 95 -15.64 5.59 5.68
N HIS A 96 -15.15 4.77 6.61
CA HIS A 96 -15.45 4.94 8.04
C HIS A 96 -14.58 5.99 8.76
N LEU A 97 -13.46 6.43 8.16
CA LEU A 97 -12.56 7.43 8.74
C LEU A 97 -12.97 8.89 8.47
N ARG A 98 -14.08 9.13 7.74
CA ARG A 98 -14.56 10.49 7.40
C ARG A 98 -15.62 11.06 8.34
N LYS A 99 -15.96 10.39 9.44
CA LYS A 99 -16.80 10.97 10.49
C LYS A 99 -15.93 11.40 11.67
N LYS A 100 -15.50 12.65 11.66
CA LYS A 100 -15.24 13.43 12.86
C LYS A 100 -15.54 14.89 12.57
#